data_AF-A0A1V6ERS6-F1
#
_entry.id   AF-A0A1V6ERS6-F1
#
_cell.length_a   1.000
_cell.length_b   1.000
_cell.length_c   1.000
_cell.angle_alpha   90.00
_cell.angle_beta   90.00
_cell.angle_gamma   90.00
#
_symmetry.space_group_name_H-M   'P 1'
#
loop_
_entity.id
_entity.type
_entity.pdbx_description
1 polymer ?
#
loop_
_entity_poly.entity_id
_entity_poly.type
_entity_poly.pdbx_seq_one_letter_code
_entity_poly.pdbx_strand_id
1 'polypeptide(L)'
;MLAPAAISNPKIVGLILGLFDQGSSLHDVFQLAIDVHLVSQLAGSGSNADLARLAFRNVVGSEANAATLDILLSFMDGRNASYSQSDFLTVVAGMEVNRTHIGLIGWQQTGIEYT
;
A
#
# COMPACT_ATOMS: atom_id res chain seq x y z
N MET A 1 -1.25 6.22 -3.79
CA MET A 1 -0.18 6.20 -2.76
C MET A 1 -0.73 5.50 -1.53
N LEU A 2 -0.29 4.28 -1.21
CA LEU A 2 -0.93 3.45 -0.18
C LEU A 2 -0.83 4.01 1.26
N ALA A 3 -0.06 5.08 1.50
CA ALA A 3 -0.09 5.87 2.73
C ALA A 3 0.52 7.28 2.49
N PRO A 4 -0.26 8.30 2.08
CA PRO A 4 0.26 9.64 1.81
C PRO A 4 0.88 10.31 3.05
N ALA A 5 0.34 10.02 4.24
CA ALA A 5 0.83 10.56 5.51
C ALA A 5 2.22 10.03 5.91
N ALA A 6 2.56 8.80 5.51
CA ALA A 6 3.87 8.21 5.80
C ALA A 6 5.00 8.88 5.02
N ILE A 7 4.71 9.39 3.82
CA ILE A 7 5.69 10.05 2.94
C ILE A 7 6.07 11.45 3.44
N SER A 8 5.21 12.07 4.26
CA SER A 8 5.48 13.40 4.82
C SER A 8 6.41 13.37 6.05
N ASN A 9 6.74 12.17 6.57
CA ASN A 9 7.63 12.02 7.72
C ASN A 9 8.97 11.38 7.29
N PRO A 10 10.06 12.17 7.20
CA PRO A 10 11.35 11.68 6.70
C PRO A 10 11.95 10.54 7.54
N LYS A 11 11.57 10.41 8.82
CA LYS A 11 11.99 9.27 9.66
C LYS A 11 11.31 7.96 9.25
N ILE A 12 10.04 8.02 8.88
CA ILE A 12 9.26 6.85 8.42
C ILE A 12 9.77 6.43 7.04
N VAL A 13 9.99 7.40 6.15
CA VAL A 13 10.59 7.16 4.83
C VAL A 13 11.99 6.55 4.97
N GLY A 14 12.85 7.10 5.82
CA GLY A 14 14.19 6.58 6.06
C GLY A 14 14.20 5.16 6.65
N LEU A 15 13.25 4.83 7.54
CA LEU A 15 13.11 3.47 8.08
C LEU A 15 12.68 2.48 6.99
N ILE A 16 11.72 2.85 6.14
CA ILE A 16 11.27 2.02 5.03
C ILE A 16 12.39 1.81 4.01
N LEU A 17 13.12 2.87 3.65
CA LEU A 17 14.28 2.77 2.76
C LEU A 17 15.37 1.88 3.35
N GLY A 18 15.66 2.01 4.64
CA GLY A 18 16.62 1.14 5.33
C GLY A 18 16.23 -0.34 5.31
N LEU A 19 14.93 -0.67 5.37
CA LEU A 19 14.45 -2.05 5.23
C LEU A 19 14.72 -2.60 3.83
N PHE A 20 14.50 -1.79 2.79
CA PHE A 20 14.82 -2.17 1.40
C PHE A 20 16.33 -2.29 1.16
N ASP A 21 17.14 -1.39 1.72
CA ASP A 21 18.61 -1.47 1.67
C ASP A 21 19.15 -2.74 2.34
N GLN A 22 18.43 -3.27 3.34
CA GLN A 22 18.72 -4.54 4.00
C GLN A 22 18.21 -5.76 3.22
N GLY A 23 17.58 -5.56 2.05
CA GLY A 23 17.07 -6.62 1.19
C GLY A 23 15.64 -7.08 1.50
N SER A 24 14.88 -6.35 2.33
CA SER A 24 13.48 -6.68 2.62
C SER A 24 12.63 -6.50 1.37
N SER A 25 11.71 -7.44 1.12
CA SER A 25 10.74 -7.29 0.04
C SER A 25 9.59 -6.35 0.45
N LEU A 26 8.82 -5.87 -0.53
CA LEU A 26 7.62 -5.06 -0.25
C LEU A 26 6.59 -5.83 0.59
N HIS A 27 6.50 -7.14 0.39
CA HIS A 27 5.69 -8.02 1.22
C HIS A 27 6.16 -8.01 2.68
N ASP A 28 7.47 -8.12 2.92
CA ASP A 28 8.04 -8.12 4.28
C ASP A 28 7.78 -6.79 4.99
N VAL A 29 7.84 -5.68 4.25
CA VAL A 29 7.51 -4.35 4.80
C VAL A 29 6.03 -4.26 5.19
N PHE A 30 5.11 -4.80 4.38
CA PHE A 30 3.70 -4.84 4.75
C PHE A 30 3.42 -5.80 5.91
N GLN A 31 4.08 -6.95 5.93
CA GLN A 31 3.99 -7.90 7.04
C GLN A 31 4.45 -7.22 8.34
N LEU A 32 5.59 -6.54 8.34
CA LEU A 32 6.07 -5.78 9.49
C LEU A 32 5.07 -4.70 9.92
N ALA A 33 4.49 -3.96 8.98
CA ALA A 33 3.50 -2.93 9.28
C ALA A 33 2.21 -3.50 9.91
N ILE A 34 1.83 -4.73 9.55
CA ILE A 34 0.73 -5.47 10.16
C ILE A 34 1.12 -5.93 11.57
N ASP A 35 2.31 -6.52 11.72
CA ASP A 35 2.81 -7.06 13.00
C ASP A 35 2.94 -5.97 14.08
N VAL A 36 3.37 -4.76 13.69
CA VAL A 36 3.44 -3.59 14.60
C VAL A 36 2.11 -2.83 14.72
N HIS A 37 1.02 -3.38 14.18
CA HIS A 37 -0.34 -2.83 14.25
C HIS A 37 -0.52 -1.45 13.58
N LEU A 38 0.41 -1.02 12.72
CA LEU A 38 0.29 0.26 12.02
C LEU A 38 -0.89 0.24 11.04
N VAL A 39 -1.07 -0.86 10.31
CA VAL A 39 -2.16 -0.99 9.33
C VAL A 39 -3.52 -0.92 10.01
N SER A 40 -3.70 -1.61 11.15
CA SER A 40 -4.97 -1.59 11.87
C SER A 40 -5.28 -0.23 12.52
N GLN A 41 -4.25 0.50 12.97
CA GLN A 41 -4.40 1.88 13.44
C GLN A 41 -4.90 2.82 12.33
N LEU A 42 -4.39 2.66 11.10
CA LEU A 42 -4.80 3.48 9.96
C LEU A 42 -6.16 3.07 9.37
N ALA A 43 -6.46 1.78 9.38
CA ALA A 43 -7.72 1.23 8.88
C ALA A 43 -8.87 1.44 9.89
N GLY A 44 -8.55 1.60 11.17
CA GLY A 44 -9.51 1.67 12.28
C GLY A 44 -9.79 0.31 12.92
N SER A 45 -9.43 -0.80 12.26
CA SER A 45 -9.46 -2.15 12.83
C SER A 45 -8.49 -3.10 12.09
N GLY A 46 -8.28 -4.31 12.62
CA GLY A 46 -7.53 -5.37 11.94
C GLY A 46 -8.35 -6.18 10.91
N SER A 47 -9.57 -5.76 10.58
CA SER A 47 -10.46 -6.52 9.69
C SER A 47 -10.03 -6.41 8.22
N ASN A 48 -10.29 -7.47 7.44
CA ASN A 48 -10.05 -7.45 5.98
C ASN A 48 -10.88 -6.37 5.29
N ALA A 49 -12.09 -6.06 5.79
CA ALA A 49 -12.95 -5.05 5.20
C ALA A 49 -12.36 -3.65 5.36
N ASP A 50 -11.87 -3.30 6.55
CA ASP A 50 -11.29 -1.98 6.79
C ASP A 50 -9.94 -1.82 6.11
N LEU A 51 -9.15 -2.90 6.04
CA LEU A 51 -7.91 -2.92 5.25
C LEU A 51 -8.19 -2.73 3.75
N ALA A 52 -9.18 -3.43 3.18
CA ALA A 52 -9.56 -3.27 1.78
C ALA A 52 -10.03 -1.84 1.47
N ARG A 53 -10.83 -1.23 2.36
CA ARG A 53 -11.24 0.18 2.23
C ARG A 53 -10.06 1.13 2.30
N LEU A 54 -9.16 0.95 3.26
CA LEU A 54 -7.95 1.76 3.41
C LEU A 54 -7.10 1.69 2.14
N ALA A 55 -6.81 0.48 1.66
CA ALA A 55 -6.03 0.25 0.46
C ALA A 55 -6.69 0.92 -0.75
N PHE A 56 -7.99 0.67 -0.99
CA PHE A 56 -8.72 1.27 -2.09
C PHE A 56 -8.71 2.81 -2.04
N ARG A 57 -9.03 3.40 -0.89
CA ARG A 57 -9.01 4.86 -0.71
C ARG A 57 -7.62 5.44 -1.01
N ASN A 58 -6.56 4.77 -0.56
CA ASN A 58 -5.21 5.26 -0.76
C ASN A 58 -4.72 5.12 -2.21
N VAL A 59 -5.29 4.19 -2.98
CA VAL A 59 -5.00 4.01 -4.42
C VAL A 59 -5.85 4.91 -5.29
N VAL A 60 -7.15 4.97 -5.04
CA VAL A 60 -8.16 5.60 -5.91
C VAL A 60 -8.49 7.03 -5.46
N GLY A 61 -8.26 7.38 -4.19
CA GLY A 61 -8.58 8.69 -3.62
C GLY A 61 -10.04 8.85 -3.19
N SER A 62 -10.87 7.81 -3.31
CA SER A 62 -12.28 7.80 -2.92
C SER A 62 -12.65 6.52 -2.18
N GLU A 63 -13.78 6.52 -1.46
CA GLU A 63 -14.30 5.32 -0.80
C GLU A 63 -14.78 4.28 -1.81
N ALA A 64 -14.56 3.00 -1.50
CA ALA A 64 -15.10 1.89 -2.30
C ALA A 64 -16.62 1.78 -2.10
N ASN A 65 -17.37 1.58 -3.19
CA ASN A 65 -18.76 1.18 -3.09
C ASN A 65 -18.88 -0.29 -2.64
N ALA A 66 -20.10 -0.73 -2.28
CA ALA A 66 -20.33 -2.07 -1.73
C ALA A 66 -19.90 -3.20 -2.68
N ALA A 67 -20.18 -3.08 -3.97
CA ALA A 67 -19.80 -4.08 -4.97
C ALA A 67 -18.28 -4.20 -5.12
N THR A 68 -17.58 -3.07 -5.14
CA THR A 68 -16.11 -3.04 -5.21
C THR A 68 -15.50 -3.64 -3.96
N LEU A 69 -16.02 -3.28 -2.78
CA LEU A 69 -15.53 -3.82 -1.52
C LEU A 69 -15.73 -5.36 -1.44
N ASP A 70 -16.86 -5.87 -1.92
CA ASP A 70 -17.10 -7.32 -1.97
C ASP A 70 -16.09 -8.04 -2.88
N ILE A 71 -15.76 -7.45 -4.04
CA ILE A 71 -14.71 -7.96 -4.92
C ILE A 71 -13.35 -7.94 -4.21
N LEU A 72 -12.99 -6.85 -3.52
CA LEU A 72 -11.72 -6.79 -2.80
C LEU A 72 -11.64 -7.84 -1.68
N LEU A 73 -12.73 -8.02 -0.93
CA LEU A 73 -12.83 -9.04 0.12
C LEU A 73 -12.73 -10.45 -0.43
N SER A 74 -13.26 -10.71 -1.62
CA SER A 74 -13.21 -12.02 -2.26
C SER A 74 -11.78 -12.55 -2.48
N PHE A 75 -10.78 -11.66 -2.56
CA PHE A 75 -9.38 -12.05 -2.67
C PHE A 75 -8.74 -12.47 -1.34
N MET A 76 -9.36 -12.14 -0.21
CA MET A 76 -8.87 -12.46 1.14
C MET A 76 -9.72 -13.50 1.87
N ASP A 77 -11.00 -13.64 1.50
CA ASP A 77 -11.93 -14.58 2.15
C ASP A 77 -12.02 -15.97 1.49
N GLY A 78 -11.23 -16.20 0.44
CA GLY A 78 -11.15 -17.50 -0.24
C GLY A 78 -12.06 -17.66 -1.46
N ARG A 79 -12.93 -16.69 -1.78
CA ARG A 79 -13.85 -16.80 -2.93
C ARG A 79 -13.15 -16.69 -4.29
N ASN A 80 -12.20 -15.77 -4.42
CA ASN A 80 -11.37 -15.58 -5.62
C ASN A 80 -9.90 -15.93 -5.37
N ALA A 81 -9.41 -15.62 -4.17
CA ALA A 81 -8.09 -16.02 -3.69
C ALA A 81 -8.10 -16.13 -2.17
N SER A 82 -7.04 -16.71 -1.61
CA SER A 82 -6.83 -16.83 -0.16
C SER A 82 -5.62 -15.99 0.26
N TYR A 83 -5.57 -14.74 -0.18
CA TYR A 83 -4.47 -13.83 0.18
C TYR A 83 -4.51 -13.49 1.66
N SER A 84 -3.33 -13.51 2.27
CA SER A 84 -3.14 -12.80 3.54
C SER A 84 -3.28 -11.28 3.32
N GLN A 85 -3.36 -10.53 4.41
CA GLN A 85 -3.41 -9.08 4.35
C GLN A 85 -2.14 -8.49 3.69
N SER A 86 -0.96 -9.03 3.99
CA SER A 86 0.32 -8.61 3.40
C SER A 86 0.40 -8.95 1.90
N ASP A 87 -0.08 -10.12 1.49
CA ASP A 87 -0.20 -10.49 0.07
C ASP A 87 -1.10 -9.50 -0.69
N PHE A 88 -2.29 -9.25 -0.15
CA PHE A 88 -3.26 -8.33 -0.75
C PHE A 88 -2.67 -6.91 -0.91
N LEU A 89 -2.04 -6.37 0.15
CA LEU A 89 -1.41 -5.05 0.10
C LEU A 89 -0.26 -4.99 -0.90
N THR A 90 0.53 -6.07 -1.01
CA THR A 90 1.63 -6.17 -1.98
C THR A 90 1.11 -6.13 -3.41
N VAL A 91 0.06 -6.91 -3.71
CA VAL A 91 -0.59 -6.92 -5.03
C VAL A 91 -1.15 -5.53 -5.36
N VAL A 92 -1.89 -4.93 -4.43
CA VAL A 92 -2.48 -3.59 -4.61
C VAL A 92 -1.39 -2.54 -4.85
N ALA A 93 -0.29 -2.57 -4.09
CA ALA A 93 0.84 -1.67 -4.28
C ALA A 93 1.52 -1.85 -5.65
N GLY A 94 1.52 -3.07 -6.20
CA GLY A 94 2.05 -3.39 -7.52
C GLY A 94 1.13 -3.05 -8.70
N MET A 95 -0.12 -2.66 -8.47
CA MET A 95 -1.06 -2.30 -9.54
C MET A 95 -0.62 -1.02 -10.27
N GLU A 96 -0.84 -0.98 -11.59
CA GLU A 96 -0.44 0.16 -12.44
C GLU A 96 -1.06 1.49 -12.01
N VAL A 97 -2.27 1.47 -11.43
CA VAL A 97 -2.93 2.65 -10.84
C VAL A 97 -2.12 3.28 -9.70
N ASN A 98 -1.30 2.50 -8.97
CA ASN A 98 -0.33 3.06 -8.03
C ASN A 98 0.92 3.61 -8.74
N ARG A 99 1.35 3.01 -9.86
CA ARG A 99 2.48 3.52 -10.67
C ARG A 99 2.20 4.88 -11.30
N THR A 100 0.96 5.16 -11.71
CA THR A 100 0.57 6.46 -12.28
C THR A 100 0.45 7.57 -11.24
N HIS A 101 0.07 7.24 -10.00
CA HIS A 101 0.05 8.18 -8.86
C HIS A 101 1.42 8.40 -8.22
N ILE A 102 2.38 7.52 -8.54
CA ILE A 102 3.78 7.77 -8.24
C ILE A 102 4.25 8.80 -9.27
N GLY A 103 4.49 10.03 -8.81
CA GLY A 103 5.14 11.11 -9.58
C GLY A 103 6.56 10.80 -10.07
N LEU A 104 6.92 9.52 -10.28
CA LEU A 104 8.14 9.12 -10.96
C LEU A 104 8.04 9.26 -12.48
N ILE A 105 6.85 9.45 -13.05
CA ILE A 105 6.73 9.90 -14.45
C ILE A 105 7.09 11.39 -14.60
N GLY A 106 7.11 12.16 -13.49
CA GLY A 106 7.65 13.52 -13.46
C GLY A 106 9.18 13.56 -13.26
N TRP A 107 9.75 12.56 -12.57
CA TRP A 107 11.20 12.55 -12.26
C TRP A 107 12.07 11.96 -13.37
N GLN A 108 11.50 11.17 -14.30
CA GLN A 108 12.21 10.80 -15.54
C GLN A 108 12.08 11.88 -16.65
N GLN A 109 11.24 12.90 -16.47
CA GLN A 109 11.09 14.00 -17.45
C GLN A 109 11.67 15.34 -16.98
N THR A 110 11.93 15.54 -15.69
CA THR A 110 12.82 16.61 -15.23
C THR A 110 14.22 16.04 -15.05
N GLY A 111 14.97 15.99 -16.16
CA GLY A 111 16.40 15.77 -16.10
C GLY A 111 17.03 16.81 -15.18
N ILE A 112 17.38 16.42 -13.96
CA ILE A 112 18.43 17.11 -13.24
C ILE A 112 19.73 16.59 -13.89
N GLU A 113 20.14 17.30 -14.93
CA GLU A 113 21.53 17.29 -15.36
C GLU A 113 22.37 17.68 -14.14
N TYR A 114 23.29 16.81 -13.72
CA TYR A 114 24.37 17.22 -12.83
C TYR A 114 25.23 18.21 -13.61
N THR A 115 25.06 19.51 -13.31
CA THR A 115 26.06 20.55 -13.58
C THR A 115 26.17 21.47 -12.38
#